data_AF-A0A428CT37-F1
#
_entry.id   AF-A0A428CT37-F1
#
_cell.length_a   1.000
_cell.length_b   1.000
_cell.length_c   1.000
_cell.angle_alpha   90.00
_cell.angle_beta   90.00
_cell.angle_gamma   90.00
#
_symmetry.space_group_name_H-M   'P 1'
#
loop_
_entity.id
_entity.type
_entity.pdbx_description
1 polymer ?
#
loop_
_entity_poly.entity_id
_entity_poly.type
_entity_poly.pdbx_seq_one_letter_code
_entity_poly.pdbx_strand_id
1 'polypeptide(L)'
;MDQLQIKDLEIFAYHGLFPSEKELGQKFVISATLSYDMTKAATDLDLAASIHYGELCQQWTAWFQETTEDLIETVAYKLVERTFETYPLVQEIELELKKPWAPVHLSLDTCSVTINRRKQRAFIALGSNMGDKQANLEQAIDKLRARGIYILKESSVLMTEPWGGVEQASFANQVIEVETWLPAPVLLETLLAIESEMGRVREVHWGPRLIDLDLLFVEDQVIYTDELILPHPYIAERLFVLEPLLEIAPHFIHPILKQPIRYLYQELNK
;
A
#
# COMPACT_ATOMS: atom_id res chain seq x y z
N MET A 1 -2.26 -9.66 -18.36
CA MET A 1 -2.77 -8.30 -18.13
C MET A 1 -2.24 -7.47 -19.29
N ASP A 2 -3.11 -6.68 -19.94
CA ASP A 2 -2.73 -5.87 -21.09
C ASP A 2 -2.01 -4.59 -20.63
N GLN A 3 -1.37 -3.88 -21.56
CA GLN A 3 -0.46 -2.79 -21.23
C GLN A 3 -0.63 -1.58 -22.14
N LEU A 4 -0.79 -0.40 -21.52
CA LEU A 4 -0.64 0.91 -22.17
C LEU A 4 0.76 1.42 -21.87
N GLN A 5 1.52 1.81 -22.91
CA GLN A 5 2.87 2.29 -22.77
C GLN A 5 3.03 3.71 -23.32
N ILE A 6 3.65 4.59 -22.53
CA ILE A 6 4.17 5.88 -22.98
C ILE A 6 5.69 5.74 -23.00
N LYS A 7 6.30 6.02 -24.16
CA LYS A 7 7.74 5.86 -24.35
C LYS A 7 8.38 7.21 -24.60
N ASP A 8 9.40 7.49 -23.80
CA ASP A 8 10.28 8.64 -23.90
C ASP A 8 9.57 10.00 -24.03
N LEU A 9 8.58 10.23 -23.15
CA LEU A 9 7.95 11.55 -23.00
C LEU A 9 8.97 12.56 -22.48
N GLU A 10 9.30 13.55 -23.30
CA GLU A 10 10.30 14.58 -22.96
C GLU A 10 9.67 15.72 -22.15
N ILE A 11 10.29 16.08 -21.03
CA ILE A 11 9.82 17.13 -20.14
C ILE A 11 11.00 17.97 -19.68
N PHE A 12 10.85 19.29 -19.66
CA PHE A 12 11.83 20.20 -19.08
C PHE A 12 11.37 20.63 -17.68
N ALA A 13 12.24 20.50 -16.68
CA ALA A 13 11.93 20.87 -15.30
C ALA A 13 13.20 21.23 -14.52
N TYR A 14 13.03 21.55 -13.24
CA TYR A 14 14.06 22.16 -12.40
C TYR A 14 14.56 21.22 -11.29
N HIS A 15 14.31 19.92 -11.37
CA HIS A 15 14.72 18.96 -10.34
C HIS A 15 16.23 18.77 -10.27
N GLY A 16 16.74 18.53 -9.06
CA GLY A 16 18.14 18.24 -8.80
C GLY A 16 18.61 18.75 -7.44
N LEU A 17 19.68 18.13 -6.94
CA LEU A 17 20.27 18.46 -5.65
C LEU A 17 21.05 19.79 -5.72
N PHE A 18 21.70 20.08 -6.86
CA PHE A 18 22.54 21.26 -6.97
C PHE A 18 21.69 22.51 -7.26
N PRO A 19 21.95 23.66 -6.61
CA PRO A 19 21.22 24.90 -6.86
C PRO A 19 21.23 25.33 -8.34
N SER A 20 22.32 25.05 -9.06
CA SER A 20 22.44 25.34 -10.49
C SER A 20 21.46 24.54 -11.35
N GLU A 21 21.11 23.31 -10.96
CA GLU A 21 20.10 22.51 -11.66
C GLU A 21 18.71 23.13 -11.51
N LYS A 22 18.43 23.69 -10.33
CA LYS A 22 17.16 24.37 -10.03
C LYS A 22 17.02 25.73 -10.69
N GLU A 23 18.13 26.36 -11.10
CA GLU A 23 18.14 27.63 -11.80
C GLU A 23 18.05 27.45 -13.33
N LEU A 24 18.88 26.56 -13.89
CA LEU A 24 18.96 26.34 -15.34
C LEU A 24 17.83 25.45 -15.86
N GLY A 25 17.37 24.51 -15.03
CA GLY A 25 16.54 23.40 -15.47
C GLY A 25 17.28 22.45 -16.42
N GLN A 26 16.67 21.31 -16.66
CA GLN A 26 17.23 20.29 -17.55
C GLN A 26 16.13 19.41 -18.16
N LYS A 27 16.52 18.68 -19.20
CA LYS A 27 15.66 17.68 -19.83
C LYS A 27 15.58 16.42 -18.97
N PHE A 28 14.35 15.94 -18.81
CA PHE A 28 14.00 14.64 -18.27
C PHE A 28 13.20 13.86 -19.32
N VAL A 29 13.22 12.53 -19.21
CA VAL A 29 12.50 11.65 -20.13
C VAL A 29 11.76 10.61 -19.31
N ILE A 30 10.44 10.51 -19.50
CA ILE A 30 9.58 9.58 -18.78
C ILE A 30 9.16 8.45 -19.72
N SER A 31 9.36 7.22 -19.28
CA SER A 31 8.77 6.04 -19.90
C SER A 31 7.95 5.29 -18.87
N ALA A 32 6.77 4.80 -19.24
CA ALA A 32 5.92 4.10 -18.30
C ALA A 32 5.08 3.02 -18.98
N THR A 33 4.80 1.97 -18.20
CA THR A 33 3.91 0.86 -18.55
C THR A 33 2.79 0.79 -17.52
N LEU A 34 1.56 1.00 -17.96
CA LEU A 34 0.35 0.86 -17.15
C LEU A 34 -0.36 -0.45 -17.50
N SER A 35 -0.54 -1.33 -16.52
CA SER A 35 -1.21 -2.61 -16.74
C SER A 35 -2.65 -2.60 -16.21
N TYR A 36 -3.59 -3.03 -17.05
CA TYR A 36 -5.00 -3.24 -16.72
C TYR A 36 -5.65 -4.18 -17.75
N ASP A 37 -6.89 -4.62 -17.52
CA ASP A 37 -7.63 -5.46 -18.47
C ASP A 37 -8.28 -4.59 -19.55
N MET A 38 -7.85 -4.74 -20.81
CA MET A 38 -8.39 -3.97 -21.94
C MET A 38 -9.50 -4.72 -22.69
N THR A 39 -9.86 -5.93 -22.26
CA THR A 39 -10.86 -6.77 -22.95
C THR A 39 -12.16 -6.01 -23.14
N LYS A 40 -12.68 -5.36 -22.09
CA LYS A 40 -13.93 -4.61 -22.15
C LYS A 40 -13.86 -3.42 -23.12
N ALA A 41 -12.78 -2.64 -23.07
CA ALA A 41 -12.60 -1.51 -23.98
C ALA A 41 -12.52 -1.99 -25.45
N ALA A 42 -11.86 -3.13 -25.69
CA ALA A 42 -11.69 -3.70 -27.02
C ALA A 42 -12.96 -4.36 -27.58
N THR A 43 -13.76 -5.04 -26.74
CA THR A 43 -14.97 -5.75 -27.20
C THR A 43 -16.19 -4.84 -27.30
N ASP A 44 -16.32 -3.89 -26.37
CA ASP A 44 -17.56 -3.13 -26.19
C ASP A 44 -17.45 -1.70 -26.73
N LEU A 45 -16.27 -1.31 -27.20
CA LEU A 45 -15.93 0.08 -27.60
C LEU A 45 -16.20 1.09 -26.47
N ASP A 46 -16.07 0.64 -25.21
CA ASP A 46 -16.26 1.45 -24.02
C ASP A 46 -15.02 2.32 -23.76
N LEU A 47 -15.09 3.59 -24.17
CA LEU A 47 -14.02 4.56 -23.94
C LEU A 47 -13.71 4.77 -22.46
N ALA A 48 -14.71 4.61 -21.57
CA ALA A 48 -14.51 4.78 -20.12
C ALA A 48 -13.74 3.61 -19.49
N ALA A 49 -13.59 2.49 -20.20
CA ALA A 49 -12.74 1.36 -19.82
C ALA A 49 -11.30 1.48 -20.36
N SER A 50 -10.92 2.64 -20.87
CA SER A 50 -9.58 2.91 -21.42
C SER A 50 -9.00 4.21 -20.87
N ILE A 51 -7.68 4.34 -20.93
CA ILE A 51 -6.97 5.55 -20.49
C ILE A 51 -6.62 6.42 -21.72
N HIS A 52 -7.01 7.69 -21.68
CA HIS A 52 -6.67 8.64 -22.75
C HIS A 52 -5.20 9.08 -22.65
N TYR A 53 -4.35 8.60 -23.56
CA TYR A 53 -2.91 8.88 -23.57
C TYR A 53 -2.57 10.38 -23.64
N GLY A 54 -3.34 11.19 -24.38
CA GLY A 54 -3.14 12.64 -24.46
C GLY A 54 -3.31 13.35 -23.11
N GLU A 55 -4.38 13.07 -22.38
CA GLU A 55 -4.63 13.60 -21.03
C GLU A 55 -3.59 13.10 -20.04
N LEU A 56 -3.24 11.81 -20.08
CA LEU A 56 -2.21 11.22 -19.23
C LEU A 56 -0.87 11.95 -19.39
N CYS A 57 -0.40 12.15 -20.63
CA CYS A 57 0.84 12.88 -20.88
C CYS A 57 0.78 14.34 -20.41
N GLN A 58 -0.36 15.02 -20.59
CA GLN A 58 -0.53 16.41 -20.13
C GLN A 58 -0.51 16.49 -18.59
N GLN A 59 -1.21 15.58 -17.91
CA GLN A 59 -1.23 15.51 -16.45
C GLN A 59 0.14 15.21 -15.87
N TRP A 60 0.84 14.19 -16.39
CA TRP A 60 2.21 13.91 -15.97
C TRP A 60 3.13 15.10 -16.17
N THR A 61 3.03 15.80 -17.30
CA THR A 61 3.81 17.01 -17.54
C THR A 61 3.51 18.10 -16.52
N ALA A 62 2.22 18.35 -16.23
CA ALA A 62 1.81 19.32 -15.23
C ALA A 62 2.33 18.96 -13.83
N TRP A 63 2.05 17.73 -13.36
CA TRP A 63 2.47 17.25 -12.03
C TRP A 63 3.99 17.24 -11.86
N PHE A 64 4.72 16.93 -12.93
CA PHE A 64 6.19 16.97 -12.94
C PHE A 64 6.73 18.40 -12.75
N GLN A 65 6.05 19.40 -13.31
CA GLN A 65 6.50 20.79 -13.27
C GLN A 65 5.96 21.60 -12.08
N GLU A 66 5.02 21.05 -11.30
CA GLU A 66 4.41 21.74 -10.14
C GLU A 66 5.40 22.09 -9.03
N THR A 67 6.44 21.27 -8.86
CA THR A 67 7.38 21.36 -7.74
C THR A 67 8.82 21.19 -8.20
N THR A 68 9.76 21.60 -7.35
CA THR A 68 11.18 21.40 -7.59
C THR A 68 11.78 20.54 -6.49
N GLU A 69 11.76 19.23 -6.73
CA GLU A 69 12.35 18.24 -5.84
C GLU A 69 13.88 18.12 -6.00
N ASP A 70 14.54 17.73 -4.91
CA ASP A 70 15.98 17.42 -4.90
C ASP A 70 16.28 16.08 -5.59
N LEU A 71 15.40 15.09 -5.37
CA LEU A 71 15.55 13.71 -5.81
C LEU A 71 14.53 13.39 -6.90
N ILE A 72 14.99 12.72 -7.96
CA ILE A 72 14.12 12.29 -9.07
C ILE A 72 13.25 11.11 -8.65
N GLU A 73 13.67 10.35 -7.65
CA GLU A 73 12.91 9.29 -6.97
C GLU A 73 11.61 9.83 -6.38
N THR A 74 11.67 11.00 -5.72
CA THR A 74 10.48 11.65 -5.14
C THR A 74 9.49 12.03 -6.23
N VAL A 75 9.96 12.59 -7.34
CA VAL A 75 9.10 12.99 -8.46
C VAL A 75 8.47 11.77 -9.13
N ALA A 76 9.28 10.74 -9.42
CA ALA A 76 8.79 9.49 -9.99
C ALA A 76 7.73 8.84 -9.08
N TYR A 77 7.93 8.87 -7.75
CA TYR A 77 6.98 8.33 -6.79
C TYR A 77 5.66 9.10 -6.80
N LYS A 78 5.71 10.45 -6.80
CA LYS A 78 4.53 11.32 -6.88
C LYS A 78 3.71 11.07 -8.15
N LEU A 79 4.38 10.86 -9.29
CA LEU A 79 3.68 10.52 -10.54
C LEU A 79 2.96 9.18 -10.43
N VAL A 80 3.60 8.17 -9.85
CA VAL A 80 2.99 6.85 -9.60
C VAL A 80 1.77 6.96 -8.69
N GLU A 81 1.91 7.64 -7.55
CA GLU A 81 0.85 7.89 -6.57
C GLU A 81 -0.37 8.58 -7.22
N ARG A 82 -0.17 9.74 -7.86
CA ARG A 82 -1.26 10.48 -8.51
C ARG A 82 -1.89 9.72 -9.68
N THR A 83 -1.13 8.87 -10.36
CA THR A 83 -1.65 8.03 -11.44
C THR A 83 -2.65 7.02 -10.89
N PHE A 84 -2.35 6.37 -9.77
CA PHE A 84 -3.31 5.46 -9.14
C PHE A 84 -4.56 6.17 -8.60
N GLU A 85 -4.40 7.38 -8.06
CA GLU A 85 -5.52 8.21 -7.58
C GLU A 85 -6.45 8.64 -8.72
N THR A 86 -5.88 9.05 -9.85
CA THR A 86 -6.64 9.60 -10.98
C THR A 86 -7.21 8.52 -11.89
N TYR A 87 -6.48 7.40 -12.06
CA TYR A 87 -6.82 6.32 -12.98
C TYR A 87 -7.05 5.00 -12.23
N PRO A 88 -8.25 4.79 -11.64
CA PRO A 88 -8.54 3.62 -10.82
C PRO A 88 -8.45 2.29 -11.59
N LEU A 89 -8.57 2.33 -12.93
CA LEU A 89 -8.40 1.17 -13.82
C LEU A 89 -7.01 0.56 -13.72
N VAL A 90 -5.97 1.36 -13.46
CA VAL A 90 -4.57 0.90 -13.40
C VAL A 90 -4.39 -0.06 -12.22
N GLN A 91 -3.88 -1.26 -12.51
CA GLN A 91 -3.57 -2.28 -11.51
C GLN A 91 -2.08 -2.33 -11.19
N GLU A 92 -1.23 -2.06 -12.16
CA GLU A 92 0.23 -2.01 -12.01
C GLU A 92 0.80 -0.86 -12.84
N ILE A 93 1.83 -0.22 -12.33
CA ILE A 93 2.59 0.80 -13.01
C ILE A 93 4.08 0.55 -12.82
N GLU A 94 4.80 0.55 -13.93
CA GLU A 94 6.25 0.68 -13.96
C GLU A 94 6.58 2.01 -14.62
N LEU A 95 7.24 2.91 -13.91
CA LEU A 95 7.63 4.24 -14.39
C LEU A 95 9.13 4.42 -14.28
N GLU A 96 9.78 4.63 -15.41
CA GLU A 96 11.18 5.02 -15.54
C GLU A 96 11.29 6.53 -15.77
N LEU A 97 12.09 7.20 -14.95
CA LEU A 97 12.44 8.59 -15.09
C LEU A 97 13.94 8.72 -15.38
N LYS A 98 14.26 9.14 -16.60
CA LYS A 98 15.63 9.33 -17.09
C LYS A 98 16.07 10.78 -16.94
N LYS A 99 17.34 10.96 -16.59
CA LYS A 99 18.04 12.24 -16.45
C LYS A 99 19.29 12.24 -17.35
N PRO A 100 19.12 12.49 -18.66
CA PRO A 100 20.21 12.41 -19.64
C PRO A 100 21.31 13.47 -19.41
N TRP A 101 20.97 14.60 -18.79
CA TRP A 101 21.93 15.69 -18.51
C TRP A 101 22.35 15.75 -17.05
N ALA A 102 22.30 14.60 -16.35
CA ALA A 102 22.87 14.50 -15.01
C ALA A 102 24.33 15.01 -15.03
N PRO A 103 24.79 15.76 -14.00
CA PRO A 103 26.12 16.37 -13.96
C PRO A 103 27.22 15.32 -13.69
N VAL A 104 27.34 14.36 -14.62
CA VAL A 104 28.31 13.27 -14.61
C VAL A 104 29.33 13.60 -15.70
N HIS A 105 30.58 13.86 -15.31
CA HIS A 105 31.66 14.23 -16.23
C HIS A 105 32.29 13.02 -16.94
N LEU A 106 31.47 12.05 -17.34
CA LEU A 106 31.86 10.81 -18.03
C LEU A 106 30.92 10.58 -19.23
N SER A 107 31.34 9.77 -20.19
CA SER A 107 30.48 9.38 -21.31
C SER A 107 29.55 8.23 -20.89
N LEU A 108 28.25 8.49 -20.91
CA LEU A 108 27.17 7.52 -20.71
C LEU A 108 25.98 7.93 -21.59
N ASP A 109 25.01 7.03 -21.76
CA ASP A 109 23.75 7.35 -22.46
C ASP A 109 22.82 8.17 -21.56
N THR A 110 22.42 7.61 -20.42
CA THR A 110 21.60 8.31 -19.43
C THR A 110 21.68 7.63 -18.05
N CYS A 111 21.36 8.37 -17.00
CA CYS A 111 21.00 7.79 -15.70
C CYS A 111 19.48 7.73 -15.58
N SER A 112 18.93 6.70 -14.96
CA SER A 112 17.49 6.62 -14.69
C SER A 112 17.17 6.01 -13.34
N VAL A 113 15.97 6.31 -12.85
CA VAL A 113 15.34 5.63 -11.71
C VAL A 113 14.06 5.00 -12.19
N THR A 114 13.77 3.78 -11.73
CA THR A 114 12.54 3.07 -12.09
C THR A 114 11.79 2.69 -10.83
N ILE A 115 10.51 3.05 -10.77
CA ILE A 115 9.60 2.68 -9.69
C ILE A 115 8.54 1.76 -10.26
N ASN A 116 8.43 0.56 -9.71
CA ASN A 116 7.35 -0.38 -10.00
C ASN A 116 6.44 -0.51 -8.77
N ARG A 117 5.13 -0.36 -8.96
CA ARG A 117 4.10 -0.58 -7.94
C ARG A 117 2.91 -1.32 -8.54
N ARG A 118 2.30 -2.18 -7.74
CA ARG A 118 1.11 -2.95 -8.09
C ARG A 118 0.10 -2.86 -6.97
N LYS A 119 -1.19 -2.75 -7.29
CA LYS A 119 -2.28 -2.87 -6.32
C LYS A 119 -2.34 -4.29 -5.77
N GLN A 120 -2.48 -4.41 -4.46
CA GLN A 120 -2.46 -5.66 -3.73
C GLN A 120 -3.55 -5.66 -2.67
N ARG A 121 -4.12 -6.84 -2.45
CA ARG A 121 -5.02 -7.06 -1.31
C ARG A 121 -4.23 -7.38 -0.06
N ALA A 122 -4.56 -6.75 1.04
CA ALA A 122 -3.99 -7.06 2.35
C ALA A 122 -5.09 -7.26 3.39
N PHE A 123 -4.77 -8.02 4.43
CA PHE A 123 -5.63 -8.20 5.59
C PHE A 123 -4.91 -7.66 6.82
N ILE A 124 -5.60 -6.80 7.57
CA ILE A 124 -5.04 -6.12 8.74
C ILE A 124 -5.97 -6.41 9.92
N ALA A 125 -5.40 -6.88 11.03
CA ALA A 125 -6.11 -6.97 12.30
C ALA A 125 -5.95 -5.68 13.09
N LEU A 126 -7.05 -5.23 13.69
CA LEU A 126 -7.13 -4.09 14.58
C LEU A 126 -7.52 -4.59 15.97
N GLY A 127 -6.87 -4.06 17.01
CA GLY A 127 -7.19 -4.38 18.40
C GLY A 127 -7.11 -3.17 19.31
N SER A 128 -8.08 -2.98 20.19
CA SER A 128 -8.10 -1.88 21.17
C SER A 128 -8.64 -2.34 22.52
N ASN A 129 -7.96 -2.00 23.62
CA ASN A 129 -8.42 -2.31 24.99
C ASN A 129 -8.46 -1.11 25.95
N MET A 130 -8.13 0.10 25.49
CA MET A 130 -8.13 1.31 26.30
C MET A 130 -9.11 2.36 25.79
N GLY A 131 -9.72 3.13 26.70
CA GLY A 131 -10.61 4.23 26.35
C GLY A 131 -11.87 3.77 25.61
N ASP A 132 -12.31 4.57 24.63
CA ASP A 132 -13.41 4.22 23.74
C ASP A 132 -12.90 3.29 22.63
N LYS A 133 -13.03 1.99 22.86
CA LYS A 133 -12.42 0.96 22.02
C LYS A 133 -12.93 1.01 20.59
N GLN A 134 -14.24 1.24 20.40
CA GLN A 134 -14.85 1.30 19.07
C GLN A 134 -14.42 2.57 18.33
N ALA A 135 -14.41 3.72 19.01
CA ALA A 135 -13.93 4.97 18.40
C ALA A 135 -12.46 4.87 17.98
N ASN A 136 -11.61 4.15 18.73
CA ASN A 136 -10.22 3.94 18.33
C ASN A 136 -10.11 3.10 17.05
N LEU A 137 -10.90 2.02 16.92
CA LEU A 137 -10.91 1.20 15.70
C LEU A 137 -11.31 2.04 14.48
N GLU A 138 -12.39 2.82 14.60
CA GLU A 138 -12.87 3.65 13.49
C GLU A 138 -11.87 4.77 13.14
N GLN A 139 -11.26 5.41 14.14
CA GLN A 139 -10.21 6.40 13.90
C GLN A 139 -8.99 5.81 13.18
N ALA A 140 -8.61 4.56 13.49
CA ALA A 140 -7.52 3.88 12.80
C ALA A 140 -7.88 3.60 11.34
N ILE A 141 -9.11 3.18 11.06
CA ILE A 141 -9.62 2.97 9.69
C ILE A 141 -9.63 4.28 8.90
N ASP A 142 -10.08 5.39 9.51
CA ASP A 142 -10.04 6.70 8.86
C ASP A 142 -8.60 7.18 8.58
N LYS A 143 -7.66 6.90 9.48
CA LYS A 143 -6.23 7.16 9.25
C LYS A 143 -5.63 6.30 8.13
N LEU A 144 -6.13 5.09 7.90
CA LEU A 144 -5.77 4.27 6.74
C LEU A 144 -6.32 4.88 5.45
N ARG A 145 -7.61 5.25 5.44
CA ARG A 145 -8.25 5.92 4.29
C ARG A 145 -7.54 7.21 3.91
N ALA A 146 -7.15 8.01 4.90
CA ALA A 146 -6.41 9.26 4.69
C ALA A 146 -5.02 9.07 4.03
N ARG A 147 -4.47 7.85 4.05
CA ARG A 147 -3.21 7.49 3.41
C ARG A 147 -3.40 6.81 2.05
N GLY A 148 -4.60 6.89 1.48
CA GLY A 148 -4.91 6.28 0.17
C GLY A 148 -5.05 4.75 0.22
N ILE A 149 -5.13 4.15 1.41
CA ILE A 149 -5.41 2.71 1.55
C ILE A 149 -6.92 2.52 1.44
N TYR A 150 -7.36 1.74 0.46
CA TYR A 150 -8.77 1.56 0.18
C TYR A 150 -9.34 0.38 0.97
N ILE A 151 -10.42 0.61 1.72
CA ILE A 151 -11.06 -0.44 2.52
C ILE A 151 -12.05 -1.21 1.64
N LEU A 152 -11.77 -2.49 1.39
CA LEU A 152 -12.62 -3.36 0.57
C LEU A 152 -13.74 -3.99 1.40
N LYS A 153 -13.41 -4.46 2.61
CA LYS A 153 -14.36 -5.05 3.57
C LYS A 153 -13.90 -4.82 5.00
N GLU A 154 -14.87 -4.79 5.91
CA GLU A 154 -14.65 -4.69 7.35
C GLU A 154 -15.47 -5.80 8.03
N SER A 155 -14.86 -6.54 8.96
CA SER A 155 -15.61 -7.49 9.78
C SER A 155 -16.46 -6.76 10.82
N SER A 156 -17.39 -7.47 11.43
CA SER A 156 -17.96 -7.04 12.71
C SER A 156 -16.87 -6.92 13.79
N VAL A 157 -17.14 -6.10 14.81
CA VAL A 157 -16.24 -5.92 15.96
C VAL A 157 -16.52 -7.01 16.99
N LEU A 158 -15.49 -7.81 17.29
CA LEU A 158 -15.55 -8.89 18.27
C LEU A 158 -14.97 -8.44 19.61
N MET A 159 -15.76 -8.59 20.68
CA MET A 159 -15.30 -8.33 22.05
C MET A 159 -14.73 -9.60 22.67
N THR A 160 -13.48 -9.58 23.13
CA THR A 160 -12.81 -10.75 23.73
C THR A 160 -12.10 -10.41 25.03
N GLU A 161 -11.83 -11.43 25.85
CA GLU A 161 -10.88 -11.33 26.96
C GLU A 161 -9.44 -11.13 26.44
N PRO A 162 -8.53 -10.54 27.23
CA PRO A 162 -7.14 -10.32 26.82
C PRO A 162 -6.39 -11.65 26.59
N TRP A 163 -5.64 -11.70 25.49
CA TRP A 163 -4.77 -12.83 25.18
C TRP A 163 -3.40 -12.67 25.86
N GLY A 164 -2.80 -13.75 26.37
CA GLY A 164 -1.46 -13.73 26.97
C GLY A 164 -1.40 -13.65 28.51
N GLY A 165 -2.53 -13.73 29.21
CA GLY A 165 -2.57 -13.95 30.66
C GLY A 165 -2.28 -12.73 31.55
N VAL A 166 -2.32 -11.51 31.00
CA VAL A 166 -2.22 -10.26 31.76
C VAL A 166 -3.64 -9.76 32.10
N GLU A 167 -3.92 -9.45 33.37
CA GLU A 167 -5.21 -8.83 33.76
C GLU A 167 -5.36 -7.45 33.11
N GLN A 168 -6.24 -7.35 32.12
CA GLN A 168 -6.55 -6.13 31.38
C GLN A 168 -8.04 -6.11 31.02
N ALA A 169 -8.54 -4.93 30.63
CA ALA A 169 -9.90 -4.83 30.10
C ALA A 169 -10.07 -5.64 28.81
N SER A 170 -11.30 -6.01 28.49
CA SER A 170 -11.65 -6.70 27.24
C SER A 170 -11.11 -5.97 25.99
N PHE A 171 -10.73 -6.71 24.97
CA PHE A 171 -10.34 -6.16 23.68
C PHE A 171 -11.53 -6.05 22.74
N ALA A 172 -11.60 -4.97 21.96
CA ALA A 172 -12.36 -4.92 20.73
C ALA A 172 -11.41 -5.28 19.58
N ASN A 173 -11.73 -6.34 18.84
CA ASN A 173 -10.93 -6.83 17.73
C ASN A 173 -11.73 -6.76 16.42
N GLN A 174 -11.06 -6.43 15.33
CA GLN A 174 -11.65 -6.35 14.00
C GLN A 174 -10.61 -6.76 12.96
N VAL A 175 -11.04 -7.28 11.82
CA VAL A 175 -10.15 -7.49 10.67
C VAL A 175 -10.74 -6.77 9.47
N ILE A 176 -9.87 -6.13 8.69
CA ILE A 176 -10.24 -5.43 7.47
C ILE A 176 -9.49 -6.04 6.27
N GLU A 177 -10.17 -6.10 5.13
CA GLU A 177 -9.58 -6.36 3.82
C GLU A 177 -9.37 -5.00 3.14
N VAL A 178 -8.14 -4.74 2.68
CA VAL A 178 -7.77 -3.47 2.05
C VAL A 178 -7.10 -3.69 0.69
N GLU A 179 -7.15 -2.68 -0.16
CA GLU A 179 -6.35 -2.55 -1.36
C GLU A 179 -5.34 -1.41 -1.18
N THR A 180 -4.08 -1.67 -1.53
CA THR A 180 -3.02 -0.66 -1.53
C THR A 180 -1.97 -1.02 -2.57
N TRP A 181 -1.24 -0.03 -3.08
CA TRP A 181 -0.04 -0.25 -3.89
C TRP A 181 1.27 -0.21 -3.08
N LEU A 182 1.18 0.03 -1.77
CA LEU A 182 2.35 0.06 -0.90
C LEU A 182 2.96 -1.35 -0.77
N PRO A 183 4.28 -1.51 -0.95
CA PRO A 183 4.96 -2.75 -0.62
C PRO A 183 4.77 -3.12 0.85
N ALA A 184 4.74 -4.41 1.16
CA ALA A 184 4.45 -4.91 2.51
C ALA A 184 5.29 -4.26 3.65
N PRO A 185 6.61 -4.03 3.51
CA PRO A 185 7.39 -3.32 4.53
C PRO A 185 6.92 -1.87 4.75
N VAL A 186 6.61 -1.16 3.67
CA VAL A 186 6.13 0.24 3.73
C VAL A 186 4.71 0.30 4.31
N LEU A 187 3.87 -0.70 4.00
CA LEU A 187 2.56 -0.84 4.63
C LEU A 187 2.72 -1.06 6.14
N LEU A 188 3.63 -1.94 6.58
CA LEU A 188 3.90 -2.14 8.00
C LEU A 188 4.37 -0.85 8.69
N GLU A 189 5.34 -0.13 8.11
CA GLU A 189 5.80 1.16 8.62
C GLU A 189 4.63 2.17 8.74
N THR A 190 3.72 2.16 7.77
CA THR A 190 2.52 2.98 7.78
C THR A 190 1.59 2.63 8.95
N LEU A 191 1.38 1.34 9.23
CA LEU A 191 0.59 0.90 10.39
C LEU A 191 1.23 1.36 11.70
N LEU A 192 2.54 1.17 11.84
CA LEU A 192 3.28 1.61 13.03
C LEU A 192 3.21 3.13 13.23
N ALA A 193 3.25 3.91 12.15
CA ALA A 193 3.07 5.36 12.20
C ALA A 193 1.68 5.75 12.71
N ILE A 194 0.62 5.06 12.25
CA ILE A 194 -0.76 5.28 12.72
C ILE A 194 -0.87 5.01 14.22
N GLU A 195 -0.31 3.91 14.70
CA GLU A 195 -0.29 3.59 16.12
C GLU A 195 0.42 4.66 16.95
N SER A 196 1.57 5.14 16.47
CA SER A 196 2.33 6.20 17.13
C SER A 196 1.56 7.51 17.18
N GLU A 197 0.89 7.91 16.10
CA GLU A 197 0.05 9.11 16.04
C GLU A 197 -1.16 9.03 16.97
N MET A 198 -1.67 7.82 17.22
CA MET A 198 -2.78 7.56 18.14
C MET A 198 -2.32 7.43 19.60
N GLY A 199 -1.02 7.59 19.87
CA GLY A 199 -0.48 7.66 21.23
C GLY A 199 -0.01 6.33 21.80
N ARG A 200 0.32 5.34 20.97
CA ARG A 200 0.95 4.10 21.44
C ARG A 200 2.34 4.38 22.03
N VAL A 201 2.50 4.13 23.33
CA VAL A 201 3.81 4.16 24.03
C VAL A 201 4.23 2.72 24.34
N ARG A 202 5.39 2.27 23.84
CA ARG A 202 5.89 0.90 24.04
C ARG A 202 6.62 0.78 25.38
N GLU A 203 5.88 0.79 26.49
CA GLU A 203 6.47 0.64 27.84
C GLU A 203 6.60 -0.83 28.28
N VAL A 204 5.63 -1.68 27.95
CA VAL A 204 5.57 -3.10 28.37
C VAL A 204 5.21 -3.98 27.18
N HIS A 205 5.91 -5.12 27.02
CA HIS A 205 5.56 -6.13 26.02
C HIS A 205 4.16 -6.70 26.32
N TRP A 206 3.23 -6.59 25.36
CA TRP A 206 1.79 -6.91 25.52
C TRP A 206 1.03 -6.07 26.57
N GLY A 207 1.53 -4.88 26.87
CA GLY A 207 0.80 -3.92 27.70
C GLY A 207 -0.49 -3.39 27.05
N PRO A 208 -1.35 -2.71 27.83
CA PRO A 208 -2.53 -2.03 27.31
C PRO A 208 -2.17 -1.04 26.20
N ARG A 209 -3.01 -0.96 25.16
CA ARG A 209 -2.77 -0.10 24.00
C ARG A 209 -4.06 0.48 23.48
N LEU A 210 -3.97 1.73 23.03
CA LEU A 210 -5.10 2.46 22.46
C LEU A 210 -5.52 1.86 21.11
N ILE A 211 -4.54 1.43 20.30
CA ILE A 211 -4.75 0.68 19.07
C ILE A 211 -3.54 -0.23 18.80
N ASP A 212 -3.79 -1.36 18.15
CA ASP A 212 -2.82 -2.29 17.61
C ASP A 212 -3.22 -2.64 16.18
N LEU A 213 -2.28 -2.57 15.25
CA LEU A 213 -2.47 -2.84 13.83
C LEU A 213 -1.47 -3.92 13.40
N ASP A 214 -1.96 -5.14 13.25
CA ASP A 214 -1.16 -6.30 12.83
C ASP A 214 -1.41 -6.57 11.33
N LEU A 215 -0.35 -6.53 10.52
CA LEU A 215 -0.43 -6.94 9.11
C LEU A 215 -0.47 -8.48 9.01
N LEU A 216 -1.62 -9.04 8.64
CA LEU A 216 -1.83 -10.50 8.61
C LEU A 216 -1.32 -11.13 7.32
N PHE A 217 -1.74 -10.58 6.18
CA PHE A 217 -1.43 -11.08 4.85
C PHE A 217 -1.29 -9.91 3.88
N VAL A 218 -0.44 -10.07 2.87
CA VAL A 218 -0.48 -9.29 1.63
C VAL A 218 -0.50 -10.29 0.49
N GLU A 219 -1.69 -10.50 -0.09
CA GLU A 219 -1.98 -11.55 -1.08
C GLU A 219 -1.39 -12.91 -0.67
N ASP A 220 -0.58 -13.53 -1.53
CA ASP A 220 0.07 -14.81 -1.33
C ASP A 220 1.54 -14.69 -0.87
N GLN A 221 1.98 -13.48 -0.50
CA GLN A 221 3.36 -13.23 -0.12
C GLN A 221 3.77 -14.00 1.13
N VAL A 222 4.99 -14.52 1.09
CA VAL A 222 5.69 -15.12 2.24
C VAL A 222 7.00 -14.36 2.43
N ILE A 223 7.12 -13.64 3.53
CA ILE A 223 8.27 -12.78 3.86
C ILE A 223 8.82 -13.22 5.22
N TYR A 224 10.14 -13.28 5.33
CA TYR A 224 10.85 -13.53 6.58
C TYR A 224 12.08 -12.64 6.64
N THR A 225 11.92 -11.46 7.24
CA THR A 225 13.02 -10.54 7.58
C THR A 225 13.00 -10.23 9.08
N ASP A 226 14.01 -9.52 9.57
CA ASP A 226 14.08 -9.12 10.98
C ASP A 226 12.92 -8.16 11.35
N GLU A 227 12.42 -7.40 10.39
CA GLU A 227 11.38 -6.39 10.56
C GLU A 227 9.97 -6.92 10.27
N LEU A 228 9.81 -7.91 9.39
CA LEU A 228 8.50 -8.38 8.92
C LEU A 228 8.46 -9.89 8.66
N ILE A 229 7.42 -10.54 9.20
CA ILE A 229 7.06 -11.91 8.89
C ILE A 229 5.65 -11.93 8.27
N LEU A 230 5.53 -12.44 7.04
CA LEU A 230 4.26 -12.69 6.37
C LEU A 230 4.14 -14.14 5.93
N PRO A 231 2.94 -14.75 6.04
CA PRO A 231 1.82 -14.31 6.86
C PRO A 231 2.19 -14.11 8.33
N HIS A 232 1.43 -13.29 9.06
CA HIS A 232 1.69 -13.10 10.48
C HIS A 232 1.69 -14.46 11.21
N PRO A 233 2.72 -14.75 12.05
CA PRO A 233 3.00 -16.12 12.48
C PRO A 233 1.90 -16.75 13.34
N TYR A 234 1.18 -15.94 14.13
CA TYR A 234 0.18 -16.43 15.09
C TYR A 234 -1.26 -16.46 14.56
N ILE A 235 -1.49 -16.30 13.24
CA ILE A 235 -2.86 -16.27 12.69
C ILE A 235 -3.63 -17.55 13.05
N ALA A 236 -3.02 -18.71 12.84
CA ALA A 236 -3.64 -20.01 13.10
C ALA A 236 -3.82 -20.34 14.59
N GLU A 237 -3.30 -19.50 15.49
CA GLU A 237 -3.32 -19.70 16.94
C GLU A 237 -4.27 -18.72 17.66
N ARG A 238 -4.87 -17.77 16.92
CA ARG A 238 -5.68 -16.68 17.49
C ARG A 238 -7.13 -16.73 16.98
N LEU A 239 -8.05 -17.24 17.80
CA LEU A 239 -9.49 -17.24 17.48
C LEU A 239 -10.02 -15.83 17.21
N PHE A 240 -9.61 -14.83 17.99
CA PHE A 240 -10.01 -13.44 17.82
C PHE A 240 -9.51 -12.78 16.53
N VAL A 241 -8.60 -13.44 15.79
CA VAL A 241 -8.19 -13.06 14.43
C VAL A 241 -8.95 -13.90 13.40
N LEU A 242 -9.03 -15.22 13.60
CA LEU A 242 -9.67 -16.14 12.66
C LEU A 242 -11.19 -15.92 12.55
N GLU A 243 -11.88 -15.57 13.64
CA GLU A 243 -13.32 -15.32 13.65
C GLU A 243 -13.73 -14.11 12.79
N PRO A 244 -13.18 -12.90 12.99
CA PRO A 244 -13.46 -11.77 12.10
C PRO A 244 -12.94 -11.99 10.66
N LEU A 245 -11.81 -12.68 10.49
CA LEU A 245 -11.29 -12.99 9.15
C LEU A 245 -12.18 -14.00 8.39
N LEU A 246 -12.79 -14.95 9.12
CA LEU A 246 -13.76 -15.91 8.57
C LEU A 246 -14.99 -15.21 7.99
N GLU A 247 -15.44 -14.12 8.61
CA GLU A 247 -16.59 -13.33 8.18
C GLU A 247 -16.37 -12.74 6.78
N ILE A 248 -15.20 -12.15 6.53
CA ILE A 248 -14.94 -11.38 5.31
C ILE A 248 -14.22 -12.18 4.20
N ALA A 249 -13.50 -13.24 4.56
CA ALA A 249 -12.63 -13.99 3.66
C ALA A 249 -12.57 -15.51 3.98
N PRO A 250 -13.70 -16.23 4.07
CA PRO A 250 -13.73 -17.64 4.49
C PRO A 250 -12.98 -18.60 3.55
N HIS A 251 -12.85 -18.21 2.28
CA HIS A 251 -12.21 -18.99 1.22
C HIS A 251 -10.79 -18.55 0.89
N PHE A 252 -10.27 -17.49 1.54
CA PHE A 252 -8.88 -17.10 1.36
C PHE A 252 -7.98 -18.23 1.85
N ILE A 253 -6.95 -18.55 1.06
CA ILE A 253 -6.06 -19.68 1.33
C ILE A 253 -4.82 -19.15 2.02
N HIS A 254 -4.50 -19.67 3.20
CA HIS A 254 -3.28 -19.33 3.91
C HIS A 254 -2.05 -19.73 3.06
N PRO A 255 -1.13 -18.80 2.71
CA PRO A 255 -0.02 -19.07 1.80
C PRO A 255 0.93 -20.18 2.25
N ILE A 256 1.16 -20.33 3.55
CA ILE A 256 2.00 -21.42 4.11
C ILE A 256 1.19 -22.70 4.36
N LEU A 257 0.12 -22.65 5.16
CA LEU A 257 -0.66 -23.84 5.55
C LEU A 257 -1.49 -24.44 4.41
N LYS A 258 -1.67 -23.72 3.30
CA LYS A 258 -2.45 -24.14 2.12
C LYS A 258 -3.88 -24.57 2.42
N GLN A 259 -4.44 -24.05 3.51
CA GLN A 259 -5.82 -24.30 3.93
C GLN A 259 -6.64 -23.00 3.84
N PRO A 260 -7.93 -23.10 3.48
CA PRO A 260 -8.87 -21.99 3.61
C PRO A 260 -9.00 -21.52 5.07
N ILE A 261 -9.20 -20.22 5.31
CA ILE A 261 -9.42 -19.65 6.66
C ILE A 261 -10.52 -20.40 7.42
N ARG A 262 -11.61 -20.80 6.75
CA ARG A 262 -12.70 -21.59 7.37
C ARG A 262 -12.25 -22.91 8.00
N TYR A 263 -11.19 -23.54 7.50
CA TYR A 263 -10.67 -24.78 8.10
C TYR A 263 -9.75 -24.51 9.28
N LEU A 264 -8.90 -23.48 9.20
CA LEU A 264 -8.07 -23.06 10.33
C LEU A 264 -8.92 -22.70 11.55
N TYR A 265 -10.02 -21.96 11.33
CA TYR A 265 -10.97 -21.65 12.39
C TYR A 265 -11.60 -22.90 13.02
N GLN A 266 -12.04 -23.86 12.20
CA GLN A 266 -12.63 -25.11 12.68
C GLN A 266 -11.64 -26.00 13.44
N GLU A 267 -10.36 -25.95 13.11
CA GLU A 267 -9.32 -26.72 13.81
C GLU A 267 -9.02 -26.12 15.18
N LEU A 268 -8.99 -24.79 15.29
CA LEU A 268 -8.71 -24.10 16.55
C LEU A 268 -9.91 -24.09 17.52
N ASN A 269 -11.14 -24.15 16.99
CA ASN A 269 -12.37 -24.15 17.79
C ASN A 269 -12.84 -25.54 18.24
N LYS A 270 -12.02 -26.59 18.08
CA LYS A 270 -12.27 -27.95 18.57
C LYS A 270 -11.67 -28.16 19.94
#